data_AF-A0A928YA57-F1
#
_entry.id   AF-A0A928YA57-F1
#
_cell.length_a   1.000
_cell.length_b   1.000
_cell.length_c   1.000
_cell.angle_alpha   90.00
_cell.angle_beta   90.00
_cell.angle_gamma   90.00
#
_symmetry.space_group_name_H-M   'P 1'
#
loop_
_entity.id
_entity.type
_entity.pdbx_description
1 polymer ?
#
loop_
_entity_poly.entity_id
_entity_poly.type
_entity_poly.pdbx_seq_one_letter_code
_entity_poly.pdbx_strand_id
1 'polypeptide(L)'
;MEQGKSDSAFQVDPLNWHLRKAEAQSYMGQVSRQWAQANLSITNVLLEEPAAARVVEYAHDHDVDLVVLSNQSQSGVAQKVIWQVRKSIMLVRAHWSAGNQPDEIQYKRILIPLDGSLRAESVLPIAIHLAQYHQAELLLVHVVARPEILHRIPLPPKTAP
;
A
#
# COMPACT_ATOMS: atom_id res chain seq x y z
N MET A 1 0.12 49.18 -3.55
CA MET A 1 -0.73 49.12 -4.75
C MET A 1 -0.09 48.07 -5.65
N GLU A 2 -0.45 46.80 -5.50
CA GLU A 2 -1.57 46.16 -6.23
C GLU A 2 -1.30 46.17 -7.74
N GLN A 3 -1.31 45.12 -8.54
CA GLN A 3 -1.71 43.70 -8.56
C GLN A 3 -0.93 43.13 -9.79
N GLY A 4 -0.81 41.84 -10.10
CA GLY A 4 -1.56 40.69 -9.69
C GLY A 4 -0.82 39.42 -10.15
N LYS A 5 -0.92 38.42 -9.28
CA LYS A 5 -0.46 37.05 -9.45
C LYS A 5 -1.52 36.37 -10.33
N SER A 6 -1.24 36.18 -11.62
CA SER A 6 -2.17 35.52 -12.54
C SER A 6 -2.06 34.01 -12.38
N ASP A 7 -3.13 33.41 -11.86
CA ASP A 7 -3.38 31.97 -11.82
C ASP A 7 -3.15 31.29 -13.18
N SER A 8 -2.15 30.42 -13.26
CA SER A 8 -2.03 29.45 -14.37
C SER A 8 -2.97 28.28 -14.08
N ALA A 9 -4.26 28.49 -14.32
CA ALA A 9 -5.27 27.44 -14.25
C ALA A 9 -4.97 26.34 -15.28
N PHE A 10 -5.02 25.10 -14.82
CA PHE A 10 -4.79 23.85 -15.55
C PHE A 10 -5.61 23.76 -16.84
N GLN A 11 -4.99 24.02 -17.99
CA GLN A 11 -5.58 23.69 -19.28
C GLN A 11 -5.39 22.19 -19.54
N VAL A 12 -6.35 21.37 -19.11
CA VAL A 12 -6.42 19.96 -19.51
C VAL A 12 -6.76 19.93 -21.00
N ASP A 13 -5.82 19.50 -21.84
CA ASP A 13 -6.07 19.29 -23.26
C ASP A 13 -7.10 18.16 -23.45
N PRO A 14 -8.31 18.46 -24.01
CA PRO A 14 -9.37 17.48 -24.17
C PRO A 14 -8.97 16.30 -25.07
N LEU A 15 -8.11 16.51 -26.07
CA LEU A 15 -7.69 15.42 -26.96
C LEU A 15 -6.77 14.44 -26.20
N ASN A 16 -5.79 14.98 -25.48
CA ASN A 16 -4.91 14.17 -24.62
C ASN A 16 -5.68 13.43 -23.53
N TRP A 17 -6.72 14.05 -22.95
CA TRP A 17 -7.61 13.35 -22.02
C TRP A 17 -8.29 12.14 -22.65
N HIS A 18 -8.92 12.31 -23.82
CA HIS A 18 -9.60 11.21 -24.51
C HIS A 18 -8.62 10.11 -24.94
N LEU A 19 -7.43 10.47 -25.42
CA LEU A 19 -6.38 9.51 -25.77
C LEU A 19 -5.96 8.68 -24.56
N ARG A 20 -5.64 9.32 -23.43
CA ARG A 20 -5.24 8.61 -22.20
C ARG A 20 -6.36 7.73 -21.65
N LYS A 21 -7.61 8.17 -21.75
CA LYS A 21 -8.77 7.36 -21.35
C LYS A 21 -8.89 6.10 -22.20
N ALA A 22 -8.78 6.23 -23.53
CA ALA A 22 -8.82 5.10 -24.45
C ALA A 22 -7.63 4.14 -24.25
N GLU A 23 -6.43 4.67 -24.05
CA GLU A 23 -5.23 3.89 -23.73
C GLU A 23 -5.40 3.09 -22.44
N ALA A 24 -5.90 3.71 -21.37
CA ALA A 24 -6.15 3.04 -20.09
C ALA A 24 -7.18 1.92 -20.23
N GLN A 25 -8.29 2.16 -20.93
CA GLN A 25 -9.32 1.14 -21.19
C GLN A 25 -8.76 -0.05 -21.99
N SER A 26 -7.97 0.24 -23.03
CA SER A 26 -7.32 -0.78 -23.86
C SER A 26 -6.33 -1.61 -23.04
N TYR A 27 -5.50 -0.96 -22.22
CA TYR A 27 -4.53 -1.62 -21.33
C TYR A 27 -5.23 -2.57 -20.34
N MET A 28 -6.26 -2.11 -19.63
CA MET A 28 -7.02 -2.95 -18.70
C MET A 28 -7.67 -4.16 -19.40
N GLY A 29 -8.22 -3.93 -20.60
CA GLY A 29 -8.79 -5.00 -21.42
C GLY A 29 -7.75 -6.01 -21.92
N GLN A 30 -6.51 -5.58 -22.19
CA GLN A 30 -5.41 -6.49 -22.51
C GLN A 30 -4.99 -7.31 -21.28
N VAL A 31 -4.79 -6.67 -20.13
CA VAL A 31 -4.43 -7.34 -18.88
C VAL A 31 -5.50 -8.39 -18.52
N SER A 32 -6.78 -8.04 -18.55
CA SER A 32 -7.86 -8.99 -18.24
C SER A 32 -7.88 -10.20 -19.18
N ARG A 33 -7.61 -9.99 -20.47
CA ARG A 33 -7.55 -11.09 -21.45
C ARG A 33 -6.40 -12.05 -21.19
N GLN A 34 -5.26 -11.57 -20.70
CA GLN A 34 -4.14 -12.44 -20.32
C GLN A 34 -4.51 -13.44 -19.22
N TRP A 35 -5.44 -13.06 -18.34
CA TRP A 35 -5.90 -13.89 -17.22
C TRP A 35 -7.26 -14.54 -17.46
N ALA A 36 -7.82 -14.45 -18.68
CA ALA A 36 -9.14 -15.01 -19.00
C ALA A 36 -9.21 -16.54 -18.90
N GLN A 37 -8.05 -17.21 -18.97
CA GLN A 37 -7.94 -18.66 -18.77
C GLN A 37 -7.77 -19.06 -17.31
N ALA A 38 -7.47 -18.10 -16.42
CA ALA A 38 -7.51 -18.35 -14.99
C ALA A 38 -8.98 -18.36 -14.54
N ASN A 39 -9.33 -19.24 -13.61
CA ASN A 39 -10.68 -19.31 -13.02
C ASN A 39 -10.91 -18.13 -12.04
N LEU A 40 -10.73 -16.91 -12.53
CA LEU A 40 -10.77 -15.67 -11.77
C LEU A 40 -11.89 -14.77 -12.33
N SER A 41 -12.71 -14.23 -11.44
CA SER A 41 -13.65 -13.15 -11.79
C SER A 41 -12.89 -11.83 -11.88
N ILE A 42 -12.75 -11.28 -13.08
CA ILE A 42 -12.03 -10.03 -13.31
C ILE A 42 -13.03 -8.93 -13.67
N THR A 43 -12.99 -7.82 -12.94
CA THR A 43 -13.80 -6.63 -13.21
C THR A 43 -12.89 -5.44 -13.45
N ASN A 44 -13.00 -4.83 -14.62
CA ASN A 44 -12.29 -3.60 -14.95
C ASN A 44 -13.16 -2.40 -14.63
N VAL A 45 -12.62 -1.46 -13.85
CA VAL A 45 -13.29 -0.21 -13.52
C VAL A 45 -12.35 0.95 -13.80
N LEU A 46 -12.81 1.92 -14.60
CA LEU A 46 -12.11 3.17 -14.84
C LEU A 46 -12.93 4.30 -14.24
N LEU A 47 -12.33 5.01 -13.28
CA LEU A 47 -12.97 6.11 -12.56
C LEU A 47 -12.22 7.41 -12.85
N GLU A 48 -12.96 8.49 -12.96
CA GLU A 48 -12.46 9.86 -13.04
C GLU A 48 -12.41 10.43 -11.61
N GLU A 49 -11.63 11.50 -11.37
CA GLU A 49 -11.29 12.11 -10.06
C GLU A 49 -9.90 11.73 -9.48
N PRO A 50 -9.39 12.44 -8.44
CA PRO A 50 -8.09 12.14 -7.85
C PRO A 50 -7.99 10.68 -7.40
N ALA A 51 -7.07 9.94 -8.02
CA ALA A 51 -6.96 8.49 -7.92
C ALA A 51 -6.98 7.94 -6.49
N ALA A 52 -6.33 8.60 -5.53
CA ALA A 52 -6.28 8.12 -4.15
C ALA A 52 -7.67 8.10 -3.48
N ALA A 53 -8.42 9.20 -3.60
CA ALA A 53 -9.78 9.27 -3.03
C ALA A 53 -10.67 8.19 -3.65
N ARG A 54 -10.55 8.00 -4.96
CA ARG A 54 -11.42 7.11 -5.69
C ARG A 54 -11.14 5.63 -5.48
N VAL A 55 -9.88 5.27 -5.27
CA VAL A 55 -9.50 3.93 -4.81
C VAL A 55 -10.04 3.65 -3.41
N VAL A 56 -9.96 4.62 -2.49
CA VAL A 56 -10.46 4.45 -1.11
C VAL A 56 -11.97 4.30 -1.07
N GLU A 57 -12.72 5.14 -1.80
CA GLU A 57 -14.18 5.04 -1.93
C GLU A 57 -14.58 3.71 -2.56
N TYR A 58 -13.97 3.35 -3.69
CA TYR A 58 -14.31 2.11 -4.38
C TYR A 58 -14.08 0.88 -3.49
N ALA A 59 -12.94 0.82 -2.78
CA ALA A 59 -12.63 -0.28 -1.87
C ALA A 59 -13.61 -0.37 -0.70
N HIS A 60 -14.17 0.76 -0.25
CA HIS A 60 -15.19 0.79 0.79
C HIS A 60 -16.55 0.33 0.28
N ASP A 61 -17.02 0.92 -0.84
CA ASP A 61 -18.36 0.69 -1.38
C ASP A 61 -18.57 -0.74 -1.89
N HIS A 62 -17.49 -1.41 -2.29
CA HIS A 62 -17.51 -2.79 -2.81
C HIS A 62 -16.96 -3.82 -1.81
N ASP A 63 -16.76 -3.42 -0.54
CA ASP A 63 -16.26 -4.27 0.55
C ASP A 63 -14.99 -5.07 0.20
N VAL A 64 -14.02 -4.43 -0.45
CA VAL A 64 -12.78 -5.08 -0.86
C VAL A 64 -11.94 -5.46 0.38
N ASP A 65 -11.44 -6.69 0.44
CA ASP A 65 -10.61 -7.18 1.55
C ASP A 65 -9.13 -6.76 1.46
N LEU A 66 -8.60 -6.69 0.23
CA LEU A 66 -7.19 -6.43 -0.06
C LEU A 66 -7.02 -5.45 -1.21
N VAL A 67 -6.25 -4.38 -0.98
CA VAL A 67 -5.82 -3.45 -2.03
C VAL A 67 -4.37 -3.71 -2.39
N VAL A 68 -4.12 -4.05 -3.66
CA VAL A 68 -2.76 -4.29 -4.18
C VAL A 68 -2.29 -3.04 -4.94
N LEU A 69 -1.12 -2.51 -4.57
CA LEU A 69 -0.52 -1.33 -5.20
C LEU A 69 0.90 -1.63 -5.65
N SER A 70 1.31 -1.03 -6.77
CA SER A 70 2.71 -1.06 -7.21
C SER A 70 3.43 0.24 -6.86
N ASN A 71 4.70 0.14 -6.44
CA ASN A 71 5.48 1.31 -6.00
C ASN A 71 5.93 2.26 -7.15
N GLN A 72 5.42 2.10 -8.37
CA GLN A 72 5.78 2.96 -9.52
C GLN A 72 4.91 4.23 -9.62
N SER A 73 3.99 4.48 -8.67
CA SER A 73 3.16 5.69 -8.73
C SER A 73 3.99 6.92 -8.37
N GLN A 74 4.51 7.62 -9.38
CA GLN A 74 5.24 8.90 -9.25
C GLN A 74 4.41 10.03 -8.59
N SER A 75 3.12 9.81 -8.34
CA SER A 75 2.13 10.80 -7.89
C SER A 75 1.80 10.77 -6.39
N GLY A 76 2.48 9.95 -5.58
CA GLY A 76 2.17 9.81 -4.15
C GLY A 76 0.78 9.24 -3.85
N VAL A 77 0.09 8.72 -4.86
CA VAL A 77 -1.23 8.09 -4.73
C VAL A 77 -1.16 6.88 -3.82
N ALA A 78 -0.15 6.01 -4.00
CA ALA A 78 0.02 4.84 -3.14
C ALA A 78 0.14 5.23 -1.67
N GLN A 79 0.92 6.27 -1.36
CA GLN A 79 1.04 6.79 0.01
C GLN A 79 -0.34 7.23 0.53
N LYS A 80 -1.05 8.09 -0.19
CA LYS A 80 -2.38 8.57 0.25
C LYS A 80 -3.36 7.42 0.50
N VAL A 81 -3.40 6.42 -0.38
CA VAL A 81 -4.22 5.22 -0.20
C VAL A 81 -3.81 4.48 1.07
N ILE A 82 -2.51 4.28 1.31
CA ILE A 82 -1.99 3.61 2.52
C ILE A 82 -2.49 4.25 3.82
N TRP A 83 -2.53 5.58 3.87
CA TRP A 83 -2.97 6.29 5.07
C TRP A 83 -4.48 6.31 5.28
N GLN A 84 -5.27 6.15 4.20
CA GLN A 84 -6.71 6.40 4.23
C GLN A 84 -7.54 5.12 4.15
N VAL A 85 -7.04 4.09 3.46
CA VAL A 85 -7.77 2.84 3.32
C VAL A 85 -7.77 2.09 4.65
N ARG A 86 -8.95 1.63 5.08
CA ARG A 86 -9.13 0.87 6.33
C ARG A 86 -9.07 -0.65 6.12
N LYS A 87 -8.59 -1.09 4.95
CA LYS A 87 -8.50 -2.49 4.50
C LYS A 87 -7.04 -2.94 4.45
N SER A 88 -6.82 -4.24 4.24
CA SER A 88 -5.46 -4.77 4.07
C SER A 88 -4.83 -4.23 2.79
N ILE A 89 -3.52 -3.99 2.81
CA ILE A 89 -2.78 -3.45 1.67
C ILE A 89 -1.59 -4.36 1.38
N MET A 90 -1.39 -4.67 0.10
CA MET A 90 -0.19 -5.34 -0.39
C MET A 90 0.57 -4.42 -1.33
N LEU A 91 1.84 -4.17 -1.03
CA LEU A 91 2.73 -3.43 -1.93
C LEU A 91 3.58 -4.41 -2.72
N VAL A 92 3.45 -4.36 -4.04
CA VAL A 92 4.21 -5.20 -4.96
C VAL A 92 5.25 -4.36 -5.68
N ARG A 93 6.49 -4.85 -5.74
CA ARG A 93 7.52 -4.23 -6.58
C ARG A 93 7.31 -4.72 -8.01
N ALA A 94 7.06 -3.81 -8.95
CA ALA A 94 6.93 -4.11 -10.37
C ALA A 94 8.30 -4.41 -11.01
N HIS A 95 8.92 -5.53 -10.61
CA HIS A 95 10.18 -6.05 -11.14
C HIS A 95 9.97 -7.43 -11.74
N TRP A 96 8.90 -7.60 -12.53
CA TRP A 96 8.81 -8.75 -13.43
C TRP A 96 9.27 -8.31 -14.82
N SER A 97 10.44 -8.79 -15.21
CA SER A 97 10.97 -8.69 -16.56
C SER A 97 10.02 -9.44 -17.49
N ALA A 98 9.41 -8.72 -18.43
CA ALA A 98 8.62 -9.30 -19.51
C ALA A 98 9.52 -10.25 -20.34
N GLY A 99 9.46 -11.55 -20.04
CA GLY A 99 10.30 -12.54 -20.73
C GLY A 99 10.28 -13.92 -20.09
N ASN A 100 10.17 -14.01 -18.76
CA ASN A 100 9.91 -15.28 -18.09
C ASN A 100 8.42 -15.40 -17.78
N GLN A 101 7.84 -16.57 -18.03
CA GLN A 101 6.62 -16.96 -17.33
C GLN A 101 6.83 -16.64 -15.84
N PRO A 102 5.84 -16.10 -15.13
CA PRO A 102 6.00 -15.87 -13.70
C PRO A 102 6.36 -17.21 -13.06
N ASP A 103 7.63 -17.38 -12.67
CA ASP A 103 8.01 -18.47 -11.79
C ASP A 103 7.05 -18.39 -10.61
N GLU A 104 6.48 -19.54 -10.25
CA GLU A 104 5.54 -19.64 -9.14
C GLU A 104 6.18 -18.94 -7.92
N ILE A 105 5.54 -17.89 -7.41
CA ILE A 105 6.10 -17.11 -6.31
C ILE A 105 6.15 -18.03 -5.09
N GLN A 106 7.35 -18.48 -4.72
CA GLN A 106 7.57 -19.28 -3.52
C GLN A 106 8.28 -18.46 -2.45
N TYR A 107 7.52 -18.01 -1.45
CA TYR A 107 8.11 -17.34 -0.29
C TYR A 107 8.90 -18.35 0.55
N LYS A 108 10.19 -18.07 0.79
CA LYS A 108 11.03 -18.90 1.67
C LYS A 108 10.98 -18.46 3.12
N ARG A 109 10.81 -17.15 3.34
CA ARG A 109 10.81 -16.49 4.65
C ARG A 109 9.79 -15.37 4.66
N ILE A 110 9.00 -15.29 5.73
CA ILE A 110 8.01 -14.23 5.96
C ILE A 110 8.35 -13.57 7.29
N LEU A 111 8.66 -12.28 7.27
CA LEU A 111 8.98 -11.49 8.45
C LEU A 111 7.71 -10.78 8.94
N ILE A 112 7.40 -10.94 10.22
CA ILE A 112 6.23 -10.33 10.85
C ILE A 112 6.71 -9.38 11.95
N PRO A 113 6.54 -8.06 11.79
CA PRO A 113 6.76 -7.12 12.87
C PRO A 113 5.59 -7.20 13.86
N LEU A 114 5.90 -7.40 15.14
CA LEU A 114 4.94 -7.37 16.24
C LEU A 114 5.36 -6.29 17.22
N ASP A 115 4.42 -5.47 17.68
CA ASP A 115 4.62 -4.47 18.74
C ASP A 115 3.94 -4.86 20.07
N GLY A 116 3.37 -6.08 20.13
CA GLY A 116 2.59 -6.58 21.27
C GLY A 116 1.15 -6.06 21.33
N SER A 117 0.71 -5.27 20.34
CA SER A 117 -0.69 -4.87 20.24
C SER A 117 -1.55 -5.98 19.64
N LEU A 118 -2.81 -6.07 20.06
CA LEU A 118 -3.80 -6.99 19.47
C LEU A 118 -3.95 -6.80 17.96
N ARG A 119 -3.75 -5.58 17.47
CA ARG A 119 -3.82 -5.26 16.03
C ARG A 119 -2.63 -5.83 15.27
N ALA A 120 -1.43 -5.81 15.84
CA ALA A 120 -0.28 -6.46 15.20
C ALA A 120 -0.41 -7.99 15.24
N GLU A 121 -0.86 -8.54 16.37
CA GLU A 121 -1.03 -9.99 16.53
C GLU A 121 -2.14 -10.59 15.65
N SER A 122 -3.13 -9.78 15.23
CA SER A 122 -4.19 -10.25 14.34
C SER A 122 -3.70 -10.71 12.96
N VAL A 123 -2.45 -10.40 12.58
CA VAL A 123 -1.84 -10.89 11.33
C VAL A 123 -1.37 -12.35 11.42
N LEU A 124 -1.19 -12.89 12.63
CA LEU A 124 -0.61 -14.22 12.82
C LEU A 124 -1.39 -15.33 12.12
N PRO A 125 -2.74 -15.40 12.20
CA PRO A 125 -3.48 -16.46 11.50
C PRO A 125 -3.21 -16.46 10.00
N ILE A 126 -3.31 -15.31 9.33
CA ILE A 126 -3.09 -15.23 7.88
C ILE A 126 -1.64 -15.53 7.50
N ALA A 127 -0.67 -15.07 8.29
CA ALA A 127 0.73 -15.32 8.03
C ALA A 127 1.11 -16.80 8.21
N ILE A 128 0.52 -17.50 9.18
CA ILE A 128 0.67 -18.95 9.35
C ILE A 128 0.15 -19.70 8.13
N HIS A 129 -1.04 -19.35 7.63
CA HIS A 129 -1.58 -19.99 6.42
C HIS A 129 -0.69 -19.76 5.20
N LEU A 130 -0.19 -18.53 5.00
CA LEU A 130 0.75 -18.22 3.92
C LEU A 130 2.05 -19.02 4.06
N ALA A 131 2.62 -19.09 5.27
CA ALA A 131 3.84 -19.84 5.52
C ALA A 131 3.66 -21.34 5.26
N GLN A 132 2.54 -21.92 5.70
CA GLN A 132 2.24 -23.33 5.46
C GLN A 132 2.09 -23.62 3.95
N TYR A 133 1.35 -22.77 3.23
CA TYR A 133 1.16 -22.92 1.79
C TYR A 133 2.49 -22.87 1.02
N HIS A 134 3.38 -21.94 1.37
CA HIS A 134 4.67 -21.78 0.71
C HIS A 134 5.81 -22.61 1.29
N GLN A 135 5.55 -23.36 2.38
CA GLN A 135 6.57 -24.00 3.21
C GLN A 135 7.66 -23.00 3.68
N ALA A 136 7.23 -21.78 4.02
CA ALA A 136 8.09 -20.69 4.44
C ALA A 136 8.38 -20.74 5.94
N GLU A 137 9.54 -20.23 6.33
CA GLU A 137 9.87 -19.92 7.72
C GLU A 137 9.20 -18.60 8.15
N LEU A 138 8.56 -18.60 9.32
CA LEU A 138 8.02 -17.39 9.97
C LEU A 138 9.06 -16.78 10.91
N LEU A 139 9.42 -15.53 10.65
CA LEU A 139 10.34 -14.74 11.49
C LEU A 139 9.55 -13.65 12.22
N LEU A 140 9.38 -13.80 13.54
CA LEU A 140 8.74 -12.77 14.37
C LEU A 140 9.79 -11.76 14.84
N VAL A 141 9.52 -10.47 14.63
CA VAL A 141 10.42 -9.37 15.00
C VAL A 141 9.69 -8.42 15.92
N HIS A 142 10.26 -8.16 17.10
CA HIS A 142 9.78 -7.15 18.03
C HIS A 142 10.91 -6.16 18.33
N VAL A 143 10.64 -4.87 18.20
CA VAL A 143 11.61 -3.80 18.48
C VAL A 143 11.31 -3.22 19.85
N VAL A 144 12.24 -3.40 20.79
CA VAL A 144 12.15 -2.80 22.13
C VAL A 144 12.99 -1.53 22.18
N ALA A 145 12.43 -0.45 22.74
CA ALA A 145 13.20 0.72 23.09
C ALA A 145 14.15 0.36 24.24
N ARG A 146 15.39 0.87 24.20
CA ARG A 146 16.32 0.72 25.32
C ARG A 146 15.72 1.45 26.54
N PRO A 147 15.58 0.81 27.70
CA PRO A 147 15.04 1.49 28.88
C PRO A 147 15.96 2.65 29.29
N GLU A 148 15.39 3.84 29.41
CA GLU A 148 16.09 4.99 29.99
C GLU A 148 16.18 4.79 31.51
N ILE A 149 17.39 4.61 32.02
CA ILE A 149 17.62 4.60 33.46
C ILE A 149 17.48 6.05 33.95
N LEU A 150 16.36 6.35 34.61
CA LEU A 150 16.20 7.60 35.36
C LEU A 150 17.23 7.62 36.49
N HIS A 151 18.37 8.26 36.26
CA HIS A 151 19.32 8.60 37.32
C HIS A 151 18.69 9.69 38.19
N ARG A 152 17.86 9.30 39.16
CA ARG A 152 17.54 10.18 40.28
C ARG A 152 18.80 10.28 41.15
N ILE A 153 19.59 11.32 40.90
CA ILE A 153 20.58 11.77 41.89
C ILE A 153 19.77 12.19 43.13
N PRO A 154 20.04 11.65 44.33
CA PRO A 154 19.41 12.14 45.55
C PRO A 154 19.66 13.64 45.67
N LEU A 155 18.61 14.44 45.90
CA LEU A 155 18.79 15.86 46.16
C LEU A 155 19.74 16.03 47.35
N PRO A 156 20.79 16.87 47.24
CA PRO A 156 21.65 17.15 48.39
C PRO A 156 20.78 17.65 49.55
N PRO A 157 21.10 17.28 50.80
CA PRO A 157 20.31 17.70 51.94
C PRO A 157 20.25 19.23 51.96
N LYS A 158 19.04 19.75 52.12
CA LYS A 158 18.79 21.21 52.19
C LYS A 158 19.59 21.76 53.37
N THR A 159 20.69 22.44 53.11
CA THR A 159 21.42 23.17 54.15
C THR A 159 20.51 24.30 54.63
N ALA A 160 19.95 24.13 55.82
CA ALA A 160 19.28 25.22 56.52
C ALA A 160 20.34 26.21 57.02
N PRO A 161 20.08 27.53 56.94
CA PRO A 161 20.98 28.56 57.47
C PRO A 161 21.03 28.54 59.01
#